data_AF-A0A6P0XEC9-F1
#
_entry.id   AF-A0A6P0XEC9-F1
#
_cell.length_a   1.000
_cell.length_b   1.000
_cell.length_c   1.000
_cell.angle_alpha   90.00
_cell.angle_beta   90.00
_cell.angle_gamma   90.00
#
_symmetry.space_group_name_H-M   'P 1'
#
loop_
_entity.id
_entity.type
_entity.pdbx_description
1 polymer ?
#
loop_
_entity_poly.entity_id
_entity_poly.type
_entity_poly.pdbx_seq_one_letter_code
_entity_poly.pdbx_strand_id
1 'polypeptide(L)' 'MATKKVKIGTKPNNSEVEEWVATRSKQQPPEPAPEKMRRLTLDISESLHRAIKMKSVEEGVPMANLLRDLLQEHFVN' A
#
# COMPACT_ATOMS: atom_id res chain seq x y z
N MET A 1 -19.01 46.71 17.32
CA MET A 1 -19.50 45.63 16.42
C MET A 1 -19.30 46.05 14.98
N ALA A 2 -18.40 45.40 14.24
CA ALA A 2 -18.32 45.54 12.79
C ALA A 2 -17.74 44.25 12.18
N THR A 3 -18.63 43.35 11.77
CA THR A 3 -18.27 42.08 11.12
C THR A 3 -17.90 42.36 9.66
N LYS A 4 -16.61 42.25 9.34
CA LYS A 4 -16.10 42.44 7.97
C LYS A 4 -16.54 41.24 7.11
N LYS A 5 -17.52 41.43 6.21
CA LYS A 5 -17.97 40.40 5.27
C LYS A 5 -16.87 40.10 4.25
N VAL A 6 -16.34 38.87 4.27
CA VAL A 6 -15.44 38.34 3.24
C VAL A 6 -16.29 37.77 2.11
N LYS A 7 -16.11 38.27 0.88
CA LYS A 7 -16.71 37.69 -0.32
C LYS A 7 -15.82 36.54 -0.80
N ILE A 8 -16.24 35.30 -0.58
CA ILE A 8 -15.62 34.13 -1.20
C ILE A 8 -16.17 34.03 -2.64
N GLY A 9 -15.28 34.07 -3.63
CA GLY A 9 -15.64 33.97 -5.06
C GLY A 9 -16.10 32.57 -5.47
N THR A 10 -16.59 32.45 -6.71
CA THR A 10 -17.07 31.18 -7.29
C THR A 10 -15.99 30.10 -7.27
N LYS A 11 -16.43 28.87 -6.97
CA LYS A 11 -15.63 27.66 -6.87
C LYS A 11 -14.80 27.46 -8.16
N PRO A 12 -13.46 27.37 -8.09
CA PRO A 12 -12.65 27.13 -9.26
C PRO A 12 -12.98 25.76 -9.84
N ASN A 13 -13.35 25.72 -11.12
CA ASN A 13 -13.49 24.48 -11.88
C ASN A 13 -12.07 24.00 -12.25
N ASN A 14 -11.61 22.94 -11.61
CA ASN A 14 -10.25 22.42 -11.78
C ASN A 14 -10.24 21.30 -12.82
N SER A 15 -10.35 21.66 -14.10
CA SER A 15 -10.23 20.73 -15.23
C SER A 15 -8.83 20.09 -15.32
N GLU A 16 -7.82 20.76 -14.77
CA GLU A 16 -6.42 20.30 -14.76
C GLU A 16 -6.21 19.08 -13.84
N VAL A 17 -6.98 18.97 -12.75
CA VAL A 17 -6.97 17.79 -11.87
C VAL A 17 -7.54 16.56 -12.58
N GLU A 18 -8.60 16.71 -13.37
CA GLU A 18 -9.20 15.62 -14.13
C GLU A 18 -8.23 15.09 -15.22
N GLU A 19 -7.45 15.98 -15.84
CA GLU A 19 -6.45 15.63 -16.84
C GLU A 19 -5.25 14.87 -16.23
N TRP A 20 -4.85 15.24 -15.01
CA TRP A 20 -3.84 14.49 -14.24
C TRP A 20 -4.29 13.06 -13.93
N VAL A 21 -5.57 12.86 -13.58
CA VAL A 21 -6.14 11.52 -13.33
C VAL A 21 -6.24 10.69 -14.62
N ALA A 22 -6.62 11.32 -15.74
CA ALA A 22 -6.76 10.64 -17.03
C ALA A 22 -5.43 10.12 -17.59
N THR A 23 -4.32 10.81 -17.32
CA THR A 23 -3.00 10.47 -17.88
C THR A 23 -2.44 9.17 -17.29
N ARG A 24 -2.69 8.90 -16.00
CA ARG A 24 -2.27 7.64 -15.35
C ARG A 24 -2.89 6.40 -16.02
N SER A 25 -4.09 6.53 -16.59
CA SER A 25 -4.83 5.40 -17.14
C SER A 25 -4.36 4.94 -18.52
N LYS A 26 -3.56 5.75 -19.23
CA LYS A 26 -3.22 5.50 -20.65
C LYS A 26 -1.82 4.93 -20.89
N GLN A 27 -0.97 4.82 -19.87
CA GLN A 27 0.46 4.53 -20.06
C GLN A 27 0.94 3.17 -19.54
N GLN A 28 0.08 2.32 -18.99
CA GLN A 28 0.50 1.01 -18.49
C GLN A 28 0.03 -0.11 -19.43
N PRO A 29 0.95 -0.83 -20.11
CA PRO A 29 0.64 -2.12 -20.72
C PRO A 29 -0.03 -3.03 -19.69
N PRO A 30 -0.94 -3.94 -20.07
CA PRO A 30 -1.47 -4.91 -19.13
C PRO A 30 -0.32 -5.78 -18.63
N GLU A 31 0.19 -5.48 -17.43
CA GLU A 31 1.01 -6.41 -16.68
C GLU A 31 0.25 -7.75 -16.56
N PRO A 32 0.94 -8.89 -16.55
CA PRO A 32 0.30 -10.16 -16.23
C PRO A 32 -0.52 -9.96 -14.95
N ALA A 33 -1.80 -10.32 -15.00
CA ALA A 33 -2.71 -10.08 -13.89
C ALA A 33 -2.03 -10.61 -12.61
N PRO A 34 -1.72 -9.73 -11.64
CA PRO A 34 -0.97 -10.14 -10.47
C PRO A 34 -1.71 -11.30 -9.83
N GLU A 35 -0.98 -12.38 -9.52
CA GLU A 35 -1.58 -13.55 -8.88
C GLU A 35 -2.42 -13.10 -7.69
N LYS A 36 -3.65 -13.62 -7.62
CA LYS A 36 -4.64 -13.13 -6.66
C LYS A 36 -4.14 -13.40 -5.23
N MET A 37 -3.63 -12.35 -4.58
CA MET A 37 -3.17 -12.41 -3.21
C MET A 37 -4.31 -12.86 -2.28
N ARG A 38 -4.07 -13.93 -1.52
CA ARG A 38 -4.96 -14.40 -0.46
C ARG A 38 -4.39 -13.99 0.90
N ARG A 39 -5.25 -13.51 1.79
CA ARG A 39 -4.87 -13.17 3.18
C ARG A 39 -4.80 -14.45 4.00
N LEU A 40 -3.63 -14.69 4.59
CA LEU A 40 -3.41 -15.74 5.57
C LEU A 40 -3.44 -15.13 6.98
N THR A 41 -4.25 -15.69 7.89
CA THR A 41 -4.31 -15.29 9.30
C THR A 41 -3.76 -16.43 10.14
N LEU A 42 -2.72 -16.16 10.92
CA LEU A 42 -2.01 -17.13 11.73
C LEU A 42 -1.95 -16.62 13.16
N ASP A 43 -2.43 -17.44 14.10
CA ASP A 43 -2.19 -17.22 15.52
C ASP A 43 -0.85 -17.87 15.88
N ILE A 44 0.06 -17.07 16.43
CA ILE A 44 1.39 -17.52 16.84
C ILE A 44 1.67 -17.08 18.27
N SER A 45 2.46 -17.86 19.00
CA SER A 45 2.91 -17.48 20.35
C SER A 45 3.72 -16.18 20.32
N GLU A 46 3.67 -15.41 21.40
CA GLU A 46 4.41 -14.14 21.53
C GLU A 46 5.91 -14.31 21.31
N SER A 47 6.50 -15.37 21.85
CA SER A 47 7.93 -15.70 21.70
C SER A 47 8.33 -15.84 20.23
N LEU A 48 7.51 -16.56 19.45
CA LEU A 48 7.72 -16.74 18.01
C LEU A 48 7.55 -15.44 17.24
N HIS A 49 6.50 -14.67 17.54
CA HIS A 49 6.29 -13.36 16.90
C HIS A 49 7.48 -12.42 17.13
N ARG A 50 8.02 -12.40 18.36
CA ARG A 50 9.22 -11.61 18.70
C ARG A 50 10.44 -12.06 17.92
N ALA A 51 10.68 -13.37 17.83
CA ALA A 51 11.82 -13.91 17.08
C ALA A 51 11.74 -13.54 15.59
N ILE A 52 10.57 -13.70 14.96
CA ILE A 52 10.36 -13.33 13.55
C ILE A 52 10.56 -11.82 13.35
N LYS A 53 10.04 -11.00 14.27
CA LYS A 53 10.22 -9.54 14.19
C LYS A 53 11.69 -9.14 14.32
N MET A 54 12.46 -9.77 15.20
CA MET A 54 13.90 -9.51 15.31
C MET A 54 14.64 -9.87 14.02
N LYS A 55 14.37 -11.05 13.46
CA LYS A 55 14.97 -11.49 12.19
C LYS A 55 14.69 -10.51 11.04
N SER A 56 13.45 -10.02 10.95
CA SER A 56 13.06 -9.00 9.97
C SER A 56 13.84 -7.69 10.11
N VAL A 57 14.16 -7.27 11.34
CA VAL A 57 14.97 -6.07 11.60
C VAL A 57 16.43 -6.30 11.20
N GLU A 58 16.98 -7.48 11.52
CA GLU A 58 18.36 -7.85 11.17
C GLU A 58 18.58 -7.87 9.64
N GLU A 59 17.62 -8.42 8.90
CA GLU A 59 17.67 -8.49 7.43
C GLU A 59 17.26 -7.17 6.74
N GLY A 60 16.68 -6.22 7.48
CA GLY A 60 16.23 -4.93 6.94
C GLY A 60 15.03 -5.03 5.99
N VAL A 61 14.33 -6.16 5.96
CA VAL A 61 13.18 -6.41 5.09
C VAL A 61 11.87 -6.39 5.89
N PRO A 62 10.74 -6.00 5.27
CA PRO A 62 9.43 -6.09 5.92
C PRO A 62 9.13 -7.52 6.36
N MET A 63 8.63 -7.68 7.59
CA MET A 63 8.27 -8.98 8.16
C MET A 63 7.34 -9.81 7.27
N ALA A 64 6.42 -9.14 6.54
CA ALA A 64 5.53 -9.79 5.58
C ALA A 64 6.27 -10.37 4.37
N ASN A 65 7.37 -9.75 3.92
CA ASN A 65 8.18 -10.28 2.81
C ASN A 65 8.98 -11.49 3.26
N LEU A 66 9.64 -11.38 4.42
CA LEU A 66 10.37 -12.51 5.03
C LEU A 66 9.46 -13.74 5.19
N LEU A 67 8.24 -13.54 5.67
CA LEU A 67 7.26 -14.63 5.78
C LEU A 67 6.81 -15.17 4.41
N ARG A 68 6.67 -14.32 3.40
CA ARG A 68 6.35 -14.79 2.04
C ARG A 68 7.48 -15.65 1.48
N ASP A 69 8.72 -15.21 1.62
CA ASP A 69 9.89 -15.94 1.12
C ASP A 69 10.04 -17.30 1.82
N LEU A 70 9.86 -17.33 3.15
CA LEU A 70 9.87 -18.57 3.92
C LEU A 70 8.75 -19.53 3.47
N LEU A 71 7.52 -19.01 3.28
CA LEU A 71 6.41 -19.84 2.80
C LEU A 71 6.63 -20.33 1.36
N GLN A 72 7.25 -19.51 0.51
CA GLN A 72 7.57 -19.88 -0.87
C GLN A 72 8.64 -20.98 -0.90
N GLU A 73 9.71 -20.85 -0.12
CA GLU A 73 10.76 -21.85 0.00
C GLU A 73 10.22 -23.21 0.50
N HIS A 74 9.26 -23.21 1.43
CA HIS A 74 8.75 -24.44 2.01
C HIS A 74 7.59 -25.13 1.25
N PHE A 75 6.80 -24.39 0.48
CA PHE A 75 5.58 -24.92 -0.15
C PHE A 75 5.57 -24.87 -1.68
N VAL A 76 6.42 -24.04 -2.30
CA VAL A 76 6.43 -23.84 -3.76
C VAL A 76 7.71 -24.41 -4.38
N ASN A 77 8.81 -24.47 -3.63
CA ASN A 77 10.10 -25.01 -4.08
C ASN A 77 10.19 -26.52 -3.93
#